data_AF-A0A1E1WHS2-F1
#
_entry.id   AF-A0A1E1WHS2-F1
#
_cell.length_a   1.000
_cell.length_b   1.000
_cell.length_c   1.000
_cell.angle_alpha   90.00
_cell.angle_beta   90.00
_cell.angle_gamma   90.00
#
_symmetry.space_group_name_H-M   'P 1'
#
loop_
_entity.id
_entity.type
_entity.pdbx_description
1 polymer ?
#
loop_
_entity_poly.entity_id
_entity_poly.type
_entity_poly.pdbx_seq_one_letter_code
_entity_poly.pdbx_strand_id
1 'polypeptide(L)'
;MALELQNLKIPALEEDWYRVDKSKLSPELQEKFVQLDPDEETKEFLSASIEKSTWVWTQIWYLLAKAVLKHFWSITDINGWLGRGSMFVLSEAQARKLLTAAQGAAP
;
A
#
# COMPACT_ATOMS: atom_id res chain seq x y z
N MET A 1 19.80 10.88 15.07
CA MET A 1 18.92 10.84 13.89
C MET A 1 18.90 9.48 13.18
N ALA A 2 20.02 8.74 13.12
CA ALA A 2 20.05 7.38 12.55
C ALA A 2 19.45 6.26 13.45
N LEU A 3 19.26 6.54 14.75
CA LEU A 3 18.77 5.56 15.73
C LEU A 3 17.23 5.43 15.78
N GLU A 4 16.49 6.41 15.25
CA GLU A 4 15.01 6.44 15.25
C GLU A 4 14.41 5.63 14.08
N LEU A 5 15.16 5.42 13.00
CA LEU A 5 14.64 4.75 11.79
C LEU A 5 14.62 3.23 11.89
N GLN A 6 15.38 2.63 12.82
CA GLN A 6 15.43 1.18 13.04
C GLN A 6 14.21 0.65 13.80
N ASN A 7 13.34 1.54 14.31
CA ASN A 7 12.14 1.23 15.07
C ASN A 7 10.84 1.46 14.29
N LEU A 8 10.90 1.64 12.96
CA LEU A 8 9.72 1.46 12.10
C LEU A 8 9.39 -0.04 12.05
N LYS A 9 8.92 -0.57 13.18
CA LYS A 9 7.94 -1.67 13.16
C LYS A 9 6.87 -1.21 12.18
N ILE A 10 6.35 -2.12 11.35
CA ILE A 10 5.05 -1.89 10.72
C ILE A 10 4.18 -1.28 11.84
N PRO A 11 3.74 0.00 11.74
CA PRO A 11 2.93 0.60 12.78
C PRO A 11 1.84 -0.43 13.03
N ALA A 12 1.77 -0.95 14.26
CA ALA A 12 0.97 -2.13 14.58
C ALA A 12 -0.33 -1.95 13.82
N LEU A 13 -0.53 -2.74 12.77
CA LEU A 13 -1.56 -2.45 11.77
C LEU A 13 -2.85 -2.48 12.56
N GLU A 14 -3.33 -1.30 12.95
CA GLU A 14 -4.43 -1.20 13.87
C GLU A 14 -5.58 -1.77 13.06
N GLU A 15 -6.12 -2.91 13.47
CA GLU A 15 -7.29 -3.50 12.80
C GLU A 15 -8.38 -2.44 12.62
N ASP A 16 -8.41 -1.46 13.53
CA ASP A 16 -9.25 -0.27 13.51
C ASP A 16 -9.12 0.58 12.23
N TRP A 17 -7.96 0.63 11.57
CA TRP A 17 -7.80 1.35 10.29
C TRP A 17 -8.57 0.69 9.16
N TYR A 18 -8.76 -0.63 9.24
CA TYR A 18 -9.51 -1.39 8.27
C TYR A 18 -10.99 -1.49 8.65
N ARG A 19 -11.34 -1.39 9.93
CA ARG A 19 -12.73 -1.53 10.41
C ARG A 19 -13.63 -0.41 9.91
N VAL A 20 -14.76 -0.81 9.32
CA VAL A 20 -15.81 0.12 8.93
C VAL A 20 -16.95 0.12 9.95
N ASP A 21 -17.31 1.32 10.39
CA ASP A 21 -18.51 1.55 11.19
C ASP A 21 -19.77 1.42 10.31
N LYS A 22 -20.38 0.23 10.33
CA LYS A 22 -21.57 -0.09 9.53
C LYS A 22 -22.76 0.81 9.85
N SER A 23 -22.84 1.43 11.03
CA SER A 23 -23.95 2.33 11.39
C SER A 23 -23.98 3.59 10.51
N LYS A 24 -22.84 3.95 9.90
CA LYS A 24 -22.71 5.10 8.99
C LYS A 24 -22.97 4.75 7.53
N LEU A 25 -23.19 3.47 7.21
CA LEU A 25 -23.47 3.01 5.85
C LEU A 25 -24.97 2.95 5.61
N SER A 26 -25.40 3.22 4.37
CA SER A 26 -26.78 2.96 3.95
C SER A 26 -27.09 1.45 4.01
N PRO A 27 -28.37 1.03 4.16
CA PRO A 27 -28.73 -0.38 4.20
C PRO A 27 -28.19 -1.18 2.99
N GLU A 28 -28.26 -0.60 1.80
CA GLU A 28 -27.73 -1.21 0.58
C GLU A 28 -26.20 -1.44 0.65
N LEU A 29 -25.46 -0.46 1.17
CA LEU A 29 -24.01 -0.59 1.34
C LEU A 29 -23.67 -1.59 2.43
N GLN A 30 -24.43 -1.67 3.52
CA GLN A 30 -24.19 -2.65 4.58
C GLN A 30 -24.30 -4.09 4.08
N GLU A 31 -25.23 -4.35 3.15
CA GLU A 31 -25.44 -5.66 2.53
C GLU A 31 -24.30 -6.04 1.58
N LYS A 32 -23.81 -5.08 0.78
CA LYS A 32 -22.75 -5.30 -0.21
C LYS A 32 -21.33 -5.15 0.34
N PHE A 33 -21.18 -4.60 1.55
CA PHE A 33 -19.86 -4.30 2.12
C PHE A 33 -19.12 -5.56 2.55
N VAL A 34 -17.93 -5.73 2.00
CA VAL A 34 -17.00 -6.81 2.36
C VAL A 34 -15.85 -6.22 3.15
N GLN A 35 -15.77 -6.57 4.44
CA GLN A 35 -14.65 -6.19 5.29
C GLN A 35 -13.38 -6.88 4.79
N LEU A 36 -12.34 -6.10 4.47
CA LEU A 36 -10.99 -6.58 4.20
C LEU A 36 -10.08 -6.26 5.38
N ASP A 37 -8.96 -6.96 5.45
CA ASP A 37 -7.99 -6.87 6.53
C ASP A 37 -6.58 -6.88 5.92
N PRO A 38 -5.55 -6.38 6.63
CA PRO A 38 -4.19 -6.44 6.16
C PRO A 38 -3.70 -7.89 6.19
N ASP A 39 -3.81 -8.55 5.05
CA ASP A 39 -3.35 -9.92 4.88
C ASP A 39 -1.83 -10.00 4.74
N GLU A 40 -1.31 -11.22 4.63
CA GLU A 40 0.13 -11.45 4.62
C GLU A 40 0.83 -10.73 3.46
N GLU A 41 0.26 -10.76 2.24
CA GLU A 41 0.81 -10.01 1.10
C GLU A 41 0.83 -8.49 1.35
N THR A 42 -0.21 -7.94 1.99
CA THR A 42 -0.25 -6.52 2.40
C THR A 42 0.88 -6.21 3.39
N LYS A 43 1.09 -7.08 4.39
CA LYS A 43 2.15 -6.90 5.40
C LYS A 43 3.55 -7.03 4.80
N GLU A 44 3.75 -7.96 3.88
CA GLU A 44 5.01 -8.14 3.15
C GLU A 44 5.33 -6.91 2.31
N PHE A 45 4.35 -6.40 1.54
CA PHE A 45 4.52 -5.18 0.76
C PHE A 45 4.86 -3.97 1.64
N LEU A 46 4.19 -3.83 2.79
CA LEU A 46 4.43 -2.73 3.72
C LEU A 46 5.84 -2.84 4.35
N SER A 47 6.24 -4.04 4.74
CA SER A 47 7.60 -4.31 5.27
C SER A 47 8.67 -3.93 4.26
N ALA A 48 8.54 -4.40 3.02
CA ALA A 48 9.46 -4.08 1.93
C ALA A 48 9.49 -2.58 1.62
N SER A 49 8.36 -1.89 1.74
CA SER A 49 8.26 -0.44 1.52
C SER A 49 8.98 0.34 2.63
N ILE A 50 8.81 -0.07 3.88
CA ILE A 50 9.51 0.52 5.03
C ILE A 50 11.02 0.32 4.88
N GLU A 51 11.47 -0.90 4.58
CA GLU A 51 12.89 -1.20 4.38
C GLU A 51 13.50 -0.34 3.27
N LYS A 52 12.85 -0.26 2.11
CA LYS A 52 13.30 0.61 1.00
C LYS A 52 13.33 2.08 1.39
N SER A 53 12.34 2.56 2.15
CA SER A 53 12.26 3.97 2.53
C SER A 53 13.33 4.37 3.55
N THR A 54 13.70 3.46 4.46
CA THR A 54 14.70 3.68 5.50
C THR A 54 16.14 3.52 5.00
N TRP A 55 16.35 2.90 3.83
CA TRP A 55 17.69 2.69 3.30
C TRP A 55 18.31 3.96 2.69
N VAL A 56 19.15 4.63 3.48
CA VAL A 56 19.77 5.94 3.18
C VAL A 56 20.47 5.98 1.80
N TRP A 57 21.19 4.93 1.42
CA TRP A 57 21.91 4.90 0.15
C TRP A 57 20.98 4.98 -1.06
N THR A 58 19.81 4.33 -0.99
CA THR A 58 18.81 4.45 -2.07
C THR A 58 18.25 5.85 -2.16
N GLN A 59 18.11 6.57 -1.04
CA GLN A 59 17.63 7.94 -1.02
C GLN A 59 18.65 8.89 -1.65
N ILE A 60 19.94 8.73 -1.34
CA ILE A 60 21.02 9.51 -1.96
C ILE A 60 21.07 9.26 -3.47
N TRP A 61 21.01 7.99 -3.89
CA TRP A 61 20.97 7.62 -5.30
C TRP A 61 19.76 8.24 -6.02
N TYR A 62 18.58 8.18 -5.41
CA TYR A 62 17.37 8.77 -5.98
C TYR A 62 17.50 10.29 -6.15
N LEU A 63 18.06 11.01 -5.18
CA LEU A 63 18.28 12.45 -5.29
C LEU A 63 19.23 12.78 -6.45
N LEU A 64 20.32 12.03 -6.60
CA LEU A 64 21.27 12.20 -7.70
C LEU A 64 20.61 11.90 -9.06
N ALA A 65 19.95 10.75 -9.19
CA ALA A 65 19.25 10.35 -10.41
C ALA A 65 18.19 11.37 -10.80
N LYS A 66 17.39 11.84 -9.85
CA LYS A 66 16.38 12.89 -10.08
C LYS A 66 17.01 14.21 -10.52
N ALA A 67 18.14 14.62 -9.93
CA ALA A 67 18.81 15.86 -10.29
C ALA A 67 19.27 15.88 -11.76
N VAL A 68 19.73 14.73 -12.26
CA VAL A 68 20.18 14.58 -13.66
C VAL A 68 18.99 14.35 -14.59
N LEU A 69 18.17 13.34 -14.32
CA LEU A 69 17.14 12.84 -15.24
C LEU A 69 15.95 13.78 -15.40
N LYS A 70 15.66 14.66 -14.43
CA LYS A 70 14.54 15.63 -14.54
C LYS A 70 14.63 16.58 -15.74
N HIS A 71 15.82 16.71 -16.33
CA HIS A 71 16.02 17.51 -17.54
C HIS A 71 15.45 16.83 -18.79
N PHE A 72 15.25 15.51 -18.74
CA PHE A 72 14.84 14.68 -19.86
C PHE A 72 13.49 14.00 -19.64
N TRP A 73 13.19 13.64 -18.39
CA TRP A 73 12.03 12.83 -18.02
C TRP A 73 11.14 13.51 -16.99
N SER A 74 9.85 13.18 -17.03
CA SER A 74 8.93 13.56 -15.98
C SER A 74 9.28 12.84 -14.67
N ILE A 75 8.78 13.36 -13.54
CA ILE A 75 8.97 12.73 -12.23
C ILE A 75 8.34 11.33 -12.20
N THR A 76 7.22 11.12 -12.89
CA THR A 76 6.54 9.82 -12.98
C THR A 76 7.42 8.80 -13.70
N ASP A 77 8.03 9.17 -14.83
CA ASP A 77 8.90 8.27 -15.59
C ASP A 77 10.18 7.93 -14.82
N ILE A 78 10.77 8.91 -14.12
CA ILE A 78 11.93 8.69 -13.26
C ILE A 78 11.59 7.71 -12.13
N ASN A 79 10.43 7.88 -11.50
CA ASN A 79 9.98 6.97 -10.44
C ASN A 79 9.75 5.56 -10.98
N GLY A 80 9.09 5.42 -12.13
CA GLY A 80 8.88 4.14 -12.79
C GLY A 80 10.20 3.44 -13.12
N TRP A 81 11.14 4.17 -13.72
CA TRP A 81 12.46 3.63 -14.07
C TRP A 81 13.30 3.22 -12.84
N LEU A 82 13.20 3.97 -11.75
CA LEU A 82 13.90 3.68 -10.49
C LEU A 82 13.17 2.65 -9.61
N GLY A 83 12.05 2.08 -10.07
CA GLY A 83 11.25 1.14 -9.28
C GLY A 83 10.69 1.74 -7.99
N ARG A 84 10.39 3.04 -8.00
CA ARG A 84 9.81 3.80 -6.88
C ARG A 84 8.34 4.11 -7.13
N GLY A 85 7.58 4.28 -6.05
CA GLY A 85 6.16 4.59 -6.13
C GLY A 85 5.28 3.38 -6.46
N SER A 86 5.76 2.17 -6.23
CA SER A 86 4.93 0.96 -6.30
C SER A 86 3.72 1.11 -5.38
N MET A 87 2.56 0.66 -5.88
CA MET A 87 1.31 0.62 -5.12
C MET A 87 0.87 -0.83 -5.00
N PHE A 88 0.50 -1.24 -3.79
CA PHE A 88 -0.19 -2.50 -3.55
C PHE A 88 -1.66 -2.19 -3.36
N VAL A 89 -2.48 -2.64 -4.31
CA VAL A 89 -3.91 -2.34 -4.34
C VAL A 89 -4.72 -3.44 -3.69
N LEU A 90 -4.39 -4.69 -3.99
CA LEU A 90 -5.15 -5.86 -3.57
C LEU A 90 -4.29 -7.11 -3.71
N SER A 91 -4.35 -7.99 -2.72
CA SER A 91 -3.77 -9.34 -2.82
C SER A 91 -4.62 -10.26 -3.70
N GLU A 92 -4.08 -11.43 -4.06
CA GLU A 92 -4.88 -12.45 -4.75
C GLU A 92 -6.04 -12.93 -3.85
N ALA A 93 -5.79 -13.12 -2.55
CA ALA A 93 -6.80 -13.58 -1.61
C ALA A 93 -7.95 -12.57 -1.45
N GLN A 94 -7.63 -11.28 -1.34
CA GLN A 94 -8.61 -10.21 -1.26
C GLN A 94 -9.38 -10.07 -2.59
N ALA A 95 -8.70 -10.18 -3.74
CA ALA A 95 -9.35 -10.20 -5.06
C ALA A 95 -10.37 -11.33 -5.17
N ARG A 96 -9.99 -12.54 -4.77
CA ARG A 96 -10.87 -13.71 -4.76
C ARG A 96 -12.07 -13.48 -3.84
N LYS A 97 -11.85 -12.96 -2.62
CA LYS A 97 -12.93 -12.65 -1.67
C LYS A 97 -13.96 -11.68 -2.24
N LEU A 98 -13.50 -10.59 -2.88
CA LEU A 98 -14.38 -9.59 -3.50
C LEU A 98 -15.13 -10.17 -4.71
N LEU A 99 -14.46 -10.93 -5.58
CA LEU A 99 -15.10 -11.54 -6.75
C LEU A 99 -16.15 -12.59 -6.37
N THR A 100 -15.89 -13.40 -5.35
CA THR A 100 -16.87 -14.36 -4.83
C THR A 100 -18.07 -13.66 -4.20
N ALA A 101 -17.86 -12.61 -3.41
CA ALA A 101 -18.94 -11.81 -2.84
C ALA A 101 -19.80 -11.14 -3.93
N ALA A 102 -19.18 -10.64 -4.99
CA ALA A 102 -19.88 -10.04 -6.12
C ALA A 102 -20.73 -11.04 -6.90
N GLN A 103 -20.31 -12.32 -6.99
CA GLN A 103 -21.08 -13.38 -7.64
C GLN A 103 -22.29 -13.83 -6.81
N GLY A 104 -22.16 -13.85 -5.48
CA GLY A 104 -23.25 -14.19 -4.56
C GLY A 104 -24.29 -13.08 -4.37
N ALA A 105 -24.00 -11.86 -4.82
CA ALA A 105 -24.89 -10.71 -4.78
C ALA A 105 -25.73 -10.52 -6.07
N ALA A 106 -25.75 -11.52 -6.95
CA ALA A 106 -26.64 -11.54 -8.11
C ALA A 106 -28.11 -11.64 -7.64
N PRO A 107 -29.04 -10.87 -8.23
CA PRO A 107 -30.47 -10.88 -7.85
C PRO A 107 -31.15 -12.23 -8.08
#